data_AF-M5T6A1-F1
#
_entry.id   AF-M5T6A1-F1
#
_cell.length_a   1.000
_cell.length_b   1.000
_cell.length_c   1.000
_cell.angle_alpha   90.00
_cell.angle_beta   90.00
_cell.angle_gamma   90.00
#
_symmetry.space_group_name_H-M   'P 1'
#
loop_
_entity.id
_entity.type
_entity.pdbx_description
1 polymer ?
#
loop_
_entity_poly.entity_id
_entity_poly.type
_entity_poly.pdbx_seq_one_letter_code
_entity_poly.pdbx_strand_id
1 'polypeptide(L)'
;MGGIDGGNGSHGGNNDRWKPVYFRSFGWPIEISRDRSRHVYVSPEDSLGNPMSNYLENVKKYVDSPNEAAVEALVGHLGLALQSRDSAVVAATDPEELARIKSGYCSKTLDLTPEEADKAMEAVCAKMKGDTAKCRVTFYYLLAEASNSMDRLAA
;
A
#
# COMPACT_ATOMS: atom_id res chain seq x y z
N MET A 1 0.34 -13.13 -63.44
CA MET A 1 1.52 -12.32 -63.07
C MET A 1 1.00 -10.96 -62.60
N GLY A 2 1.41 -10.37 -61.48
CA GLY A 2 2.31 -10.84 -60.40
C GLY A 2 2.98 -9.66 -59.68
N GLY A 3 2.85 -9.57 -58.34
CA GLY A 3 3.45 -8.52 -57.47
C GLY A 3 2.88 -7.10 -57.64
N ILE A 4 3.21 -6.06 -56.84
CA ILE A 4 3.88 -5.85 -55.54
C ILE A 4 3.77 -4.31 -55.22
N ASP A 5 3.85 -3.73 -54.00
CA ASP A 5 3.91 -4.20 -52.60
C ASP A 5 3.44 -3.08 -51.63
N GLY A 6 3.40 -3.37 -50.30
CA GLY A 6 3.71 -2.46 -49.18
C GLY A 6 2.97 -1.12 -48.95
N GLY A 7 2.43 -0.90 -47.73
CA GLY A 7 1.95 0.42 -47.29
C GLY A 7 1.33 0.47 -45.88
N ASN A 8 2.13 0.70 -44.84
CA ASN A 8 1.69 0.84 -43.45
C ASN A 8 1.17 2.26 -43.15
N GLY A 9 0.17 2.41 -42.26
CA GLY A 9 -0.37 3.72 -41.88
C GLY A 9 -1.46 3.67 -40.80
N SER A 10 -1.07 3.85 -39.53
CA SER A 10 -1.96 3.95 -38.36
C SER A 10 -2.92 5.14 -38.41
N HIS A 11 -4.00 5.13 -37.60
CA HIS A 11 -4.34 6.16 -36.57
C HIS A 11 -5.74 5.92 -35.95
N GLY A 12 -5.89 6.22 -34.64
CA GLY A 12 -7.19 6.33 -33.94
C GLY A 12 -7.87 4.99 -33.60
N GLY A 13 -8.00 4.53 -32.35
CA GLY A 13 -7.92 5.27 -31.08
C GLY A 13 -9.29 5.76 -30.61
N ASN A 14 -10.24 4.83 -30.41
CA ASN A 14 -11.57 5.10 -29.87
C ASN A 14 -11.98 4.02 -28.86
N ASN A 15 -11.90 4.34 -27.58
CA ASN A 15 -12.59 3.61 -26.51
C ASN A 15 -12.91 4.54 -25.32
N ASP A 16 -13.71 5.58 -25.60
CA ASP A 16 -14.49 6.27 -24.57
C ASP A 16 -15.37 5.28 -23.80
N ARG A 17 -14.91 4.87 -22.61
CA ARG A 17 -15.70 4.02 -21.72
C ARG A 17 -15.41 4.34 -20.25
N TRP A 18 -16.34 5.09 -19.66
CA TRP A 18 -16.51 5.39 -18.22
C TRP A 18 -15.68 6.54 -17.60
N LYS A 19 -16.39 7.62 -17.27
CA LYS A 19 -16.23 8.47 -16.08
C LYS A 19 -17.53 8.31 -15.25
N PRO A 20 -17.70 8.85 -14.03
CA PRO A 20 -16.73 9.20 -12.98
C PRO A 20 -17.13 8.64 -11.60
N VAL A 21 -16.25 8.73 -10.59
CA VAL A 21 -16.64 9.04 -9.19
C VAL A 21 -15.52 9.84 -8.52
N TYR A 22 -15.65 11.16 -8.52
CA TYR A 22 -14.93 12.03 -7.60
C TYR A 22 -15.73 12.09 -6.30
N PHE A 23 -15.14 11.69 -5.18
CA PHE A 23 -15.69 11.97 -3.85
C PHE A 23 -14.57 12.44 -2.92
N ARG A 24 -14.14 13.69 -3.11
CA ARG A 24 -13.33 14.44 -2.14
C ARG A 24 -14.15 15.63 -1.64
N SER A 25 -14.85 15.42 -0.54
CA SER A 25 -15.38 16.51 0.27
C SER A 25 -15.51 16.07 1.73
N PHE A 26 -14.42 16.24 2.47
CA PHE A 26 -14.46 16.45 3.92
C PHE A 26 -13.51 17.60 4.23
N GLY A 27 -14.00 18.82 4.02
CA GLY A 27 -13.37 20.00 4.58
C GLY A 27 -13.59 20.00 6.08
N TRP A 28 -12.53 19.76 6.85
CA TRP A 28 -12.49 20.03 8.29
C TRP A 28 -11.58 21.24 8.53
N PRO A 29 -12.09 22.33 9.12
CA PRO A 29 -11.28 23.51 9.39
C PRO A 29 -10.41 23.24 10.63
N ILE A 30 -9.11 23.09 10.43
CA ILE A 30 -8.15 23.01 11.54
C ILE A 30 -7.66 24.44 11.84
N GLU A 31 -8.39 25.14 12.69
CA GLU A 31 -7.89 26.38 13.30
C GLU A 31 -6.72 26.04 14.24
N ILE A 32 -5.50 26.40 13.85
CA ILE A 32 -4.29 26.16 14.64
C ILE A 32 -4.24 27.17 15.80
N SER A 33 -5.00 26.89 16.85
CA SER A 33 -4.77 27.51 18.16
C SER A 33 -3.62 26.79 18.86
N ARG A 34 -2.51 27.52 19.05
CA ARG A 34 -1.42 27.09 19.92
C ARG A 34 -1.89 27.15 21.38
N ASP A 35 -2.22 26.01 21.97
CA ASP A 35 -1.99 25.81 23.40
C ASP A 35 -1.08 24.61 23.66
N ARG A 36 -0.22 24.77 24.67
CA ARG A 36 0.82 23.81 25.05
C ARG A 36 0.58 23.37 26.48
N SER A 37 -0.45 22.56 26.70
CA SER A 37 -0.66 21.89 27.98
C SER A 37 -0.87 20.39 27.81
N ARG A 38 0.07 19.62 28.35
CA ARG A 38 0.21 18.17 28.13
C ARG A 38 -0.71 17.38 29.06
N HIS A 39 -2.00 17.39 28.77
CA HIS A 39 -2.87 16.27 29.16
C HIS A 39 -3.00 15.35 27.94
N VAL A 40 -2.49 14.13 28.05
CA VAL A 40 -2.63 13.14 26.97
C VAL A 40 -4.07 12.66 27.01
N TYR A 41 -4.93 13.29 26.21
CA TYR A 41 -6.28 12.80 25.99
C TYR A 41 -6.18 11.54 25.15
N VAL A 42 -6.08 10.40 25.83
CA VAL A 42 -6.21 9.08 25.23
C VAL A 42 -7.63 9.01 24.67
N SER A 43 -7.76 8.95 23.35
CA SER A 43 -9.07 8.99 22.71
C SER A 43 -9.88 7.74 23.09
N PRO A 44 -11.21 7.80 23.20
CA PRO A 44 -12.03 6.64 23.59
C PRO A 44 -11.84 5.41 22.68
N GLU A 45 -11.32 5.58 21.46
CA GLU A 45 -10.96 4.53 20.52
C GLU A 45 -9.75 3.67 20.95
N ASP A 46 -8.82 4.22 21.76
CA ASP A 46 -7.67 3.47 22.29
C ASP A 46 -8.10 2.40 23.32
N SER A 47 -9.30 2.55 23.91
CA SER A 47 -9.81 1.66 24.97
C SER A 47 -10.45 0.37 24.44
N LEU A 48 -10.59 0.25 23.11
CA LEU A 48 -11.16 -0.92 22.42
C LEU A 48 -10.16 -1.51 21.43
N GLY A 49 -9.03 -2.03 21.94
CA GLY A 49 -8.10 -2.93 21.22
C GLY A 49 -7.93 -2.65 19.73
N ASN A 50 -7.57 -1.41 19.38
CA ASN A 50 -7.63 -0.90 18.02
C ASN A 50 -6.74 -1.77 17.09
N PRO A 51 -7.25 -2.29 15.95
CA PRO A 51 -6.43 -3.04 15.00
C PRO A 51 -5.19 -2.25 14.54
N MET A 52 -5.27 -0.92 14.46
CA MET A 52 -4.12 -0.04 14.17
C MET A 52 -2.95 -0.26 15.12
N SER A 53 -3.20 -0.38 16.43
CA SER A 53 -2.16 -0.59 17.45
C SER A 53 -1.40 -1.90 17.19
N ASN A 54 -2.12 -2.99 16.91
CA ASN A 54 -1.54 -4.29 16.58
C ASN A 54 -0.69 -4.22 15.30
N TYR A 55 -1.12 -3.46 14.29
CA TYR A 55 -0.34 -3.29 13.06
C TYR A 55 0.90 -2.42 13.27
N LEU A 56 0.81 -1.35 14.07
CA LEU A 56 1.95 -0.53 14.47
C LEU A 56 2.98 -1.36 15.25
N GLU A 57 2.58 -2.20 16.20
CA GLU A 57 3.49 -3.11 16.89
C GLU A 57 4.19 -4.09 15.94
N ASN A 58 3.50 -4.57 14.89
CA ASN A 58 4.13 -5.41 13.88
C ASN A 58 5.13 -4.63 13.00
N VAL A 59 4.87 -3.37 12.67
CA VAL A 59 5.84 -2.53 11.93
C VAL A 59 7.04 -2.14 12.81
N LYS A 60 6.83 -1.87 14.11
CA LYS A 60 7.90 -1.55 15.08
C LYS A 60 8.96 -2.67 15.25
N LYS A 61 8.66 -3.91 14.86
CA LYS A 61 9.65 -5.00 14.80
C LYS A 61 10.73 -4.81 13.72
N TYR A 62 10.48 -3.91 12.75
CA TYR A 62 11.28 -3.74 11.54
C TYR A 62 11.71 -2.29 11.28
N VAL A 63 11.13 -1.32 12.00
CA VAL A 63 11.28 0.11 11.79
C VAL A 63 11.17 0.83 13.15
N ASP A 64 12.21 1.55 13.57
CA ASP A 64 12.26 2.17 14.91
C ASP A 64 11.19 3.26 15.13
N SER A 65 10.86 4.00 14.08
CA SER A 65 9.88 5.11 14.10
C SER A 65 8.93 5.00 12.90
N PRO A 66 7.89 4.16 12.97
CA PRO A 66 6.93 4.02 11.87
C PRO A 66 6.11 5.28 11.61
N ASN A 67 5.77 5.53 10.35
CA ASN A 67 4.80 6.54 9.98
C ASN A 67 3.37 6.01 10.24
N GLU A 68 2.72 6.53 11.28
CA GLU A 68 1.40 6.08 11.72
C GLU A 68 0.31 6.33 10.67
N ALA A 69 0.35 7.48 9.97
CA ALA A 69 -0.59 7.80 8.90
C ALA A 69 -0.46 6.84 7.69
N ALA A 70 0.75 6.38 7.37
CA ALA A 70 0.96 5.38 6.33
C ALA A 70 0.41 3.99 6.73
N VAL A 71 0.48 3.63 8.01
CA VAL A 71 -0.14 2.40 8.53
C VAL A 71 -1.66 2.52 8.51
N GLU A 72 -2.21 3.65 8.92
CA GLU A 72 -3.65 3.94 8.85
C GLU A 72 -4.18 3.84 7.41
N ALA A 73 -3.51 4.49 6.46
CA ALA A 73 -3.84 4.44 5.05
C ALA A 73 -3.82 3.00 4.48
N LEU A 74 -2.86 2.17 4.90
CA LEU A 74 -2.78 0.76 4.50
C LEU A 74 -3.91 -0.09 5.08
N VAL A 75 -4.30 0.15 6.33
CA VAL A 75 -5.43 -0.56 6.95
C VAL A 75 -6.75 -0.15 6.30
N GLY A 76 -6.92 1.13 5.97
CA GLY A 76 -8.05 1.61 5.16
C GLY A 76 -8.07 1.03 3.74
N HIS A 77 -6.91 0.90 3.09
CA HIS A 77 -6.76 0.30 1.76
C HIS A 77 -7.10 -1.19 1.75
N LEU A 78 -6.62 -1.95 2.74
CA LEU A 78 -6.81 -3.41 2.82
C LEU A 78 -8.20 -3.78 3.36
N GLY A 79 -8.75 -3.01 4.29
CA GLY A 79 -10.15 -3.06 4.73
C GLY A 79 -10.68 -4.47 4.97
N LEU A 80 -11.66 -4.90 4.14
CA LEU A 80 -12.29 -6.23 4.24
C LEU A 80 -11.28 -7.39 4.09
N ALA A 81 -10.16 -7.22 3.39
CA ALA A 81 -9.13 -8.26 3.27
C ALA A 81 -8.46 -8.59 4.62
N LEU A 82 -8.53 -7.70 5.61
CA LEU A 82 -7.99 -7.95 6.95
C LEU A 82 -8.94 -8.74 7.86
N GLN A 83 -10.21 -8.95 7.46
CA GLN A 83 -11.19 -9.69 8.25
C GLN A 83 -10.95 -11.21 8.25
N SER A 84 -10.26 -11.75 7.24
CA SER A 84 -9.84 -13.15 7.18
C SER A 84 -8.38 -13.31 7.57
N ARG A 85 -8.08 -14.29 8.44
CA ARG A 85 -6.71 -14.56 8.92
C ARG A 85 -5.74 -14.83 7.77
N ASP A 86 -6.13 -15.62 6.79
CA ASP A 86 -5.28 -15.99 5.65
C ASP A 86 -5.05 -14.81 4.69
N SER A 87 -5.99 -13.86 4.63
CA SER A 87 -5.85 -12.62 3.87
C SER A 87 -5.15 -11.48 4.65
N ALA A 88 -5.00 -11.61 5.96
CA ALA A 88 -4.21 -10.71 6.80
C ALA A 88 -2.70 -11.05 6.83
N VAL A 89 -2.29 -12.18 6.25
CA VAL A 89 -0.88 -12.61 6.13
C VAL A 89 -0.43 -12.65 4.66
N VAL A 90 0.89 -12.72 4.44
CA VAL A 90 1.51 -12.87 3.11
C VAL A 90 2.33 -14.15 3.05
N ALA A 91 1.95 -15.03 2.13
CA ALA A 91 2.69 -16.25 1.81
C ALA A 91 3.91 -15.93 0.93
N ALA A 92 4.94 -15.31 1.51
CA ALA A 92 6.12 -14.84 0.77
C ALA A 92 7.00 -15.94 0.11
N THR A 93 6.59 -17.21 0.22
CA THR A 93 7.18 -18.37 -0.49
C THR A 93 6.31 -18.87 -1.64
N ASP A 94 5.09 -18.34 -1.81
CA ASP A 94 4.20 -18.65 -2.92
C ASP A 94 4.45 -17.65 -4.08
N PRO A 95 4.94 -18.10 -5.25
CA PRO A 95 5.15 -17.22 -6.38
C PRO A 95 3.86 -16.61 -6.95
N GLU A 96 2.68 -17.23 -6.76
CA GLU A 96 1.42 -16.63 -7.21
C GLU A 96 1.03 -15.43 -6.36
N GLU A 97 1.12 -15.54 -5.03
CA GLU A 97 0.91 -14.43 -4.10
C GLU A 97 1.89 -13.27 -4.39
N LEU A 98 3.18 -13.56 -4.61
CA LEU A 98 4.16 -12.54 -4.98
C LEU A 98 3.79 -11.86 -6.32
N ALA A 99 3.41 -12.63 -7.35
CA ALA A 99 2.98 -12.06 -8.64
C ALA A 99 1.73 -11.16 -8.52
N ARG A 100 0.79 -11.51 -7.63
CA ARG A 100 -0.39 -10.68 -7.32
C ARG A 100 -0.04 -9.40 -6.57
N ILE A 101 0.88 -9.45 -5.60
CA ILE A 101 1.36 -8.26 -4.89
C ILE A 101 2.08 -7.31 -5.87
N LYS A 102 2.95 -7.85 -6.74
CA LYS A 102 3.67 -7.10 -7.78
C LYS A 102 2.73 -6.39 -8.76
N SER A 103 1.84 -7.13 -9.40
CA SER A 103 0.90 -6.61 -10.42
C SER A 103 -0.29 -5.83 -9.83
N GLY A 104 -0.58 -6.03 -8.54
CA GLY A 104 -1.62 -5.34 -7.78
C GLY A 104 -1.07 -4.12 -7.07
N TYR A 105 -0.51 -4.32 -5.87
CA TYR A 105 -0.10 -3.24 -4.97
C TYR A 105 1.10 -2.45 -5.49
N CYS A 106 2.21 -3.12 -5.84
CA CYS A 106 3.42 -2.43 -6.28
C CYS A 106 3.17 -1.60 -7.54
N SER A 107 2.52 -2.18 -8.56
CA SER A 107 2.24 -1.48 -9.82
C SER A 107 1.12 -0.43 -9.72
N LYS A 108 0.02 -0.66 -8.97
CA LYS A 108 -1.16 0.24 -9.00
C LYS A 108 -1.24 1.22 -7.85
N THR A 109 -0.57 0.94 -6.73
CA THR A 109 -0.60 1.80 -5.53
C THR A 109 0.72 2.53 -5.34
N LEU A 110 1.85 1.83 -5.52
CA LEU A 110 3.18 2.44 -5.40
C LEU A 110 3.74 2.98 -6.73
N ASP A 111 3.06 2.71 -7.86
CA ASP A 111 3.44 3.18 -9.21
C ASP A 111 4.83 2.69 -9.66
N LEU A 112 5.23 1.49 -9.20
CA LEU A 112 6.54 0.89 -9.44
C LEU A 112 6.63 0.16 -10.77
N THR A 113 7.82 0.23 -11.39
CA THR A 113 8.18 -0.66 -12.51
C THR A 113 8.32 -2.12 -12.04
N PRO A 114 8.23 -3.11 -12.94
CA PRO A 114 8.44 -4.51 -12.60
C PRO A 114 9.78 -4.79 -11.90
N GLU A 115 10.84 -4.09 -12.32
CA GLU A 115 12.21 -4.24 -11.81
C GLU A 115 12.37 -3.65 -10.41
N GLU A 116 11.79 -2.48 -10.15
CA GLU A 116 11.76 -1.88 -8.81
C GLU A 116 10.93 -2.72 -7.85
N ALA A 117 9.80 -3.26 -8.31
CA ALA A 117 8.95 -4.13 -7.52
C ALA A 117 9.67 -5.44 -7.13
N ASP A 118 10.38 -6.09 -8.06
CA ASP A 118 11.18 -7.30 -7.74
C ASP A 118 12.24 -6.99 -6.68
N LYS A 119 13.02 -5.92 -6.88
CA LYS A 119 14.07 -5.49 -5.95
C LYS A 119 13.52 -5.17 -4.56
N ALA A 120 12.38 -4.48 -4.47
CA ALA A 120 11.72 -4.19 -3.20
C ALA A 120 11.22 -5.48 -2.53
N MET A 121 10.62 -6.40 -3.31
CA MET A 121 10.12 -7.67 -2.79
C MET A 121 11.24 -8.59 -2.30
N GLU A 122 12.37 -8.68 -3.00
CA GLU A 122 13.56 -9.38 -2.52
C GLU A 122 14.05 -8.82 -1.17
N ALA A 123 14.17 -7.49 -1.07
CA ALA A 123 14.61 -6.82 0.15
C ALA A 123 13.65 -7.07 1.34
N VAL A 124 12.34 -6.98 1.13
CA VAL A 124 11.33 -7.21 2.18
C VAL A 124 11.25 -8.69 2.57
N CYS A 125 11.31 -9.61 1.61
CA CYS A 125 11.36 -11.05 1.88
C CYS A 125 12.62 -11.45 2.68
N ALA A 126 13.76 -10.79 2.43
CA ALA A 126 14.96 -10.94 3.23
C ALA A 126 14.81 -10.31 4.64
N LYS A 127 14.26 -9.10 4.75
CA LYS A 127 14.03 -8.38 6.02
C LYS A 127 13.09 -9.15 6.96
N MET A 128 12.07 -9.81 6.42
CA MET A 128 11.11 -10.65 7.17
C MET A 128 11.47 -12.14 7.19
N LYS A 129 12.73 -12.51 6.93
CA LYS A 129 13.18 -13.91 6.93
C LYS A 129 13.19 -14.47 8.36
N GLY A 130 12.30 -15.43 8.62
CA GLY A 130 12.08 -16.03 9.95
C GLY A 130 10.69 -15.73 10.51
N ASP A 131 10.01 -14.70 10.02
CA ASP A 131 8.59 -14.46 10.31
C ASP A 131 7.72 -15.47 9.55
N THR A 132 7.04 -16.35 10.28
CA THR A 132 6.17 -17.40 9.74
C THR A 132 4.75 -16.90 9.43
N ALA A 133 4.38 -15.70 9.90
CA ALA A 133 3.06 -15.12 9.77
C ALA A 133 3.14 -13.63 9.39
N LYS A 134 3.90 -13.34 8.32
CA LYS A 134 4.16 -11.99 7.79
C LYS A 134 2.86 -11.20 7.63
N CYS A 135 2.63 -10.23 8.52
CA CYS A 135 1.43 -9.40 8.47
C CYS A 135 1.40 -8.59 7.16
N ARG A 136 0.25 -8.62 6.44
CA ARG A 136 0.11 -7.97 5.14
C ARG A 136 0.29 -6.45 5.19
N VAL A 137 -0.23 -5.80 6.24
CA VAL A 137 -0.01 -4.36 6.48
C VAL A 137 1.48 -4.06 6.62
N THR A 138 2.21 -4.85 7.41
CA THR A 138 3.66 -4.69 7.61
C THR A 138 4.45 -4.98 6.33
N PHE A 139 4.08 -6.01 5.57
CA PHE A 139 4.73 -6.32 4.29
C PHE A 139 4.54 -5.16 3.28
N TYR A 140 3.33 -4.59 3.20
CA TYR A 140 3.01 -3.49 2.28
C TYR A 140 3.67 -2.17 2.71
N TYR A 141 3.76 -1.90 4.01
CA TYR A 141 4.54 -0.78 4.56
C TYR A 141 6.01 -0.91 4.18
N LEU A 142 6.61 -2.09 4.42
CA LEU A 142 8.02 -2.32 4.14
C LEU A 142 8.36 -2.27 2.65
N LEU A 143 7.40 -2.61 1.77
CA LEU A 143 7.57 -2.40 0.32
C LEU A 143 7.66 -0.91 -0.03
N ALA A 144 6.76 -0.08 0.50
CA ALA A 144 6.76 1.37 0.28
C ALA A 144 8.00 2.06 0.89
N GLU A 145 8.49 1.56 2.02
CA GLU A 145 9.77 1.98 2.62
C GLU A 145 10.95 1.60 1.70
N ALA A 146 11.03 0.33 1.27
CA ALA A 146 12.13 -0.19 0.45
C ALA A 146 12.19 0.40 -0.96
N SER A 147 11.05 0.81 -1.52
CA SER A 147 10.98 1.50 -2.82
C SER A 147 11.05 3.03 -2.72
N ASN A 148 11.14 3.59 -1.51
CA ASN A 148 11.07 5.04 -1.27
C ASN A 148 9.80 5.68 -1.89
N SER A 149 8.65 5.04 -1.67
CA SER A 149 7.33 5.45 -2.20
C SER A 149 6.31 5.71 -1.09
N MET A 150 6.79 6.08 0.11
CA MET A 150 5.96 6.35 1.29
C MET A 150 5.00 7.54 1.09
N ASP A 151 5.34 8.46 0.19
CA ASP A 151 4.46 9.55 -0.27
C ASP A 151 3.16 9.04 -0.88
N ARG A 152 3.15 7.85 -1.51
CA ARG A 152 1.93 7.25 -2.07
C ARG A 152 0.92 6.78 -1.01
N LEU A 153 1.36 6.65 0.25
CA LEU A 153 0.53 6.25 1.39
C LEU A 153 0.17 7.45 2.28
N ALA A 154 1.09 8.40 2.46
CA ALA A 154 0.94 9.55 3.36
C ALA A 154 1.39 10.86 2.68
N ALA A 155 0.60 11.32 1.70
CA ALA A 155 0.75 12.58 0.97
C ALA A 155 0.06 13.78 1.66
#